data_AF-A0A940DI89-F1
#
_entry.id   AF-A0A940DI89-F1
#
_cell.length_a   1.000
_cell.length_b   1.000
_cell.length_c   1.000
_cell.angle_alpha   90.00
_cell.angle_beta   90.00
_cell.angle_gamma   90.00
#
_symmetry.space_group_name_H-M   'P 1'
#
loop_
_entity.id
_entity.type
_entity.pdbx_description
1 polymer ?
#
loop_
_entity_poly.entity_id
_entity_poly.type
_entity_poly.pdbx_seq_one_letter_code
_entity_poly.pdbx_strand_id
1 'polypeptide(L)'
;MNKLVVFLCMALAAISVRLSAQSSGTSRPMSFTIVKQYPLLEIMDGSLSFMDSNGNGVIDADEHGVISFKVMNRGKGDAYGCTVKVTSEGDSYGISVQTPQVGTIRSGAMADVKIPVSSSNLTVNGQVTFRVKVDEPTGFGSDPLEIAVETRQFNAPRVQVTDFAVNGGSAASVAKKENFDLQFYVQNTDRGAASDVVVNLVIPDNVMLVGGDMVYYVGNLGAGQSRLLEYSLIANDKYVGNMIPVQINLREHYGKYAENRTINIEVSDRPSGKRIEVAPRRVGVRQPEPDMEIASLVSDVDRDIPVSDGKSPNTFAVIIANESYDRVAAVPMAANDGKVFAEYCEKTLGLPRSNVRTYINASYGNMVSAITDIKSIAQAYDGDINVLFYYAGHGVPDESSRSAYLLPVDADGRNLAACYPVEKLYRELGSMGVRRVTLFLDACFSGSTRGNGMLASARGVAVKAKPAQPTGNMVIISAAQGDETAYPYTAKKHGMFTYFLLKKLKETKGEALLSEIYDYVNQEVKRKSIVENGKTQTPTVSPSPSVADTWEKWKLK
;
A
#
# COMPACT_ATOMS: atom_id res chain seq x y z
N MET A 1 27.22 -40.26 119.36
CA MET A 1 28.01 -40.36 120.62
C MET A 1 29.41 -40.73 120.20
N ASN A 2 30.51 -40.08 120.55
CA ASN A 2 30.87 -39.01 121.48
C ASN A 2 32.24 -38.51 120.96
N LYS A 3 32.49 -37.19 120.89
CA LYS A 3 33.38 -36.44 121.83
C LYS A 3 34.82 -37.02 121.92
N LEU A 4 35.93 -36.28 121.95
CA LEU A 4 36.28 -34.86 122.09
C LEU A 4 37.81 -34.86 122.43
N VAL A 5 38.56 -33.84 121.98
CA VAL A 5 39.75 -33.21 122.65
C VAL A 5 41.09 -33.99 122.74
N VAL A 6 42.17 -33.58 122.03
CA VAL A 6 43.22 -32.51 122.24
C VAL A 6 44.40 -32.94 123.17
N PHE A 7 45.66 -32.95 122.67
CA PHE A 7 46.79 -32.04 123.07
C PHE A 7 48.21 -32.45 122.55
N LEU A 8 48.95 -31.41 122.06
CA LEU A 8 50.42 -31.12 121.98
C LEU A 8 51.47 -32.24 121.73
N CYS A 9 52.53 -32.05 120.93
CA CYS A 9 53.56 -31.00 121.04
C CYS A 9 54.52 -30.92 119.81
N MET A 10 55.25 -29.81 119.73
CA MET A 10 56.12 -29.24 118.67
C MET A 10 57.16 -30.14 117.96
N ALA A 11 57.44 -29.88 116.67
CA ALA A 11 58.70 -29.22 116.21
C ALA A 11 58.85 -29.14 114.66
N LEU A 12 59.02 -27.89 114.20
CA LEU A 12 59.71 -27.33 113.03
C LEU A 12 59.87 -28.07 111.66
N ALA A 13 59.66 -27.22 110.63
CA ALA A 13 60.38 -27.08 109.35
C ALA A 13 59.79 -27.76 108.09
N ALA A 14 58.96 -26.96 107.40
CA ALA A 14 58.99 -26.66 105.95
C ALA A 14 59.52 -27.71 104.96
N ILE A 15 58.63 -28.18 104.08
CA ILE A 15 58.60 -27.88 102.63
C ILE A 15 57.53 -28.80 102.01
N SER A 16 56.45 -28.21 101.51
CA SER A 16 55.41 -28.89 100.76
C SER A 16 55.70 -28.77 99.26
N VAL A 17 55.98 -29.89 98.59
CA VAL A 17 55.86 -30.00 97.13
C VAL A 17 54.83 -31.09 96.83
N ARG A 18 53.65 -30.68 96.34
CA ARG A 18 52.67 -31.56 95.73
C ARG A 18 53.08 -31.75 94.26
N LEU A 19 53.34 -33.00 93.84
CA LEU A 19 53.35 -33.34 92.42
C LEU A 19 51.89 -33.44 91.93
N SER A 20 51.43 -32.43 91.20
CA SER A 20 50.36 -32.57 90.23
C SER A 20 51.00 -32.79 88.86
N ALA A 21 50.93 -34.01 88.32
CA ALA A 21 51.37 -34.31 86.97
C ALA A 21 50.38 -33.68 85.97
N GLN A 22 50.78 -32.56 85.39
CA GLN A 22 50.08 -31.92 84.28
C GLN A 22 50.68 -32.48 82.98
N SER A 23 49.86 -33.16 82.17
CA SER A 23 50.22 -33.52 80.80
C SER A 23 50.31 -32.23 79.97
N SER A 24 51.54 -31.80 79.64
CA SER A 24 51.80 -30.69 78.74
C SER A 24 52.01 -31.22 77.32
N GLY A 25 50.92 -31.31 76.55
CA GLY A 25 51.01 -31.38 75.10
C GLY A 25 51.32 -29.99 74.55
N THR A 26 52.60 -29.66 74.33
CA THR A 26 52.97 -28.45 73.59
C THR A 26 53.15 -28.79 72.12
N SER A 27 52.22 -28.38 71.26
CA SER A 27 52.44 -28.37 69.81
C SER A 27 53.43 -27.28 69.43
N ARG A 28 54.33 -27.55 68.48
CA ARG A 28 55.24 -26.54 67.91
C ARG A 28 54.43 -25.36 67.36
N PRO A 29 54.92 -24.11 67.46
CA PRO A 29 54.25 -22.97 66.86
C PRO A 29 54.15 -23.19 65.34
N MET A 30 52.93 -23.27 64.84
CA MET A 30 52.64 -23.20 63.40
C MET A 30 52.47 -21.73 63.03
N SER A 31 53.32 -21.21 62.16
CA SER A 31 53.02 -20.00 61.43
C SER A 31 52.07 -20.36 60.29
N PHE A 32 50.90 -19.74 60.25
CA PHE A 32 50.04 -19.76 59.07
C PHE A 32 50.13 -18.39 58.42
N THR A 33 50.60 -18.35 57.18
CA THR A 33 50.53 -17.14 56.36
C THR A 33 49.12 -17.05 55.80
N ILE A 34 48.29 -16.14 56.32
CA ILE A 34 47.04 -15.77 55.65
C ILE A 34 47.44 -14.91 54.45
N VAL A 35 47.65 -15.53 53.30
CA VAL A 35 47.78 -14.79 52.04
C VAL A 35 46.38 -14.30 51.70
N LYS A 36 46.14 -12.99 51.81
CA LYS A 36 44.88 -12.39 51.37
C LYS A 36 44.73 -12.63 49.87
N GLN A 37 43.75 -13.44 49.49
CA GLN A 37 43.43 -13.75 48.11
C GLN A 37 42.41 -12.74 47.60
N TYR A 38 42.67 -12.17 46.42
CA TYR A 38 41.83 -11.13 45.84
C TYR A 38 41.08 -11.67 44.62
N PRO A 39 39.83 -11.25 44.40
CA PRO A 39 39.12 -11.52 43.15
C PRO A 39 39.69 -10.69 42.00
N LEU A 40 39.45 -11.16 40.78
CA LEU A 40 39.75 -10.44 39.54
C LEU A 40 38.59 -10.70 38.58
N LEU A 41 37.68 -9.74 38.48
CA LEU A 41 36.50 -9.85 37.63
C LEU A 41 36.81 -9.36 36.21
N GLU A 42 36.53 -10.19 35.23
CA GLU A 42 36.71 -9.87 33.81
C GLU A 42 35.42 -10.20 33.06
N ILE A 43 34.91 -9.23 32.30
CA ILE A 43 33.84 -9.48 31.35
C ILE A 43 34.47 -10.20 30.16
N MET A 44 33.95 -11.37 29.81
CA MET A 44 34.54 -12.18 28.75
C MET A 44 34.41 -11.48 27.39
N ASP A 45 35.52 -11.37 26.67
CA ASP A 45 35.56 -10.85 25.31
C ASP A 45 34.56 -11.59 24.41
N GLY A 46 33.79 -10.82 23.63
CA GLY A 46 32.77 -11.35 22.72
C GLY A 46 31.52 -11.90 23.40
N SER A 47 31.39 -11.84 24.73
CA SER A 47 30.17 -12.27 25.43
C SER A 47 29.08 -11.20 25.52
N LEU A 48 29.44 -9.92 25.33
CA LEU A 48 28.51 -8.80 25.39
C LEU A 48 27.62 -8.77 24.14
N SER A 49 26.31 -8.84 24.35
CA SER A 49 25.31 -8.80 23.29
C SER A 49 24.05 -8.07 23.74
N PHE A 50 23.31 -7.55 22.78
CA PHE A 50 21.98 -6.99 22.96
C PHE A 50 20.97 -7.83 22.18
N MET A 51 19.81 -8.08 22.77
CA MET A 51 18.71 -8.80 22.15
C MET A 51 17.39 -8.09 22.48
N ASP A 52 16.70 -7.63 21.45
CA ASP A 52 15.37 -7.02 21.53
C ASP A 52 14.26 -8.07 21.39
N SER A 53 12.99 -7.65 21.50
CA SER A 53 11.85 -8.57 21.45
C SER A 53 11.55 -9.06 20.04
N ASN A 54 11.91 -8.27 19.02
CA ASN A 54 11.63 -8.57 17.62
C ASN A 54 12.87 -9.11 16.84
N GLY A 55 14.04 -9.08 17.46
CA GLY A 55 15.30 -9.62 16.95
C GLY A 55 15.99 -8.76 15.90
N ASN A 56 15.62 -7.48 15.76
CA ASN A 56 16.22 -6.58 14.78
C ASN A 56 17.51 -5.88 15.26
N GLY A 57 17.89 -6.05 16.53
CA GLY A 57 19.10 -5.46 17.12
C GLY A 57 19.02 -3.95 17.36
N VAL A 58 17.82 -3.37 17.31
CA VAL A 58 17.52 -1.96 17.55
C VAL A 58 16.60 -1.86 18.77
N ILE A 59 16.66 -0.74 19.50
CA ILE A 59 15.68 -0.43 20.54
C ILE A 59 14.57 0.40 19.89
N ASP A 60 13.49 -0.26 19.46
CA ASP A 60 12.28 0.45 19.01
C ASP A 60 11.56 1.08 20.21
N ALA A 61 10.76 2.12 19.99
CA ALA A 61 9.92 2.69 21.04
C ALA A 61 8.84 1.71 21.51
N ASP A 62 8.51 1.72 22.80
CA ASP A 62 7.59 0.78 23.47
C ASP A 62 8.01 -0.71 23.35
N GLU A 63 9.33 -0.97 23.35
CA GLU A 63 9.92 -2.29 23.26
C GLU A 63 10.69 -2.68 24.54
N HIS A 64 10.87 -3.98 24.72
CA HIS A 64 11.76 -4.57 25.71
C HIS A 64 12.94 -5.27 25.05
N GLY A 65 14.12 -5.12 25.65
CA GLY A 65 15.33 -5.83 25.27
C GLY A 65 16.16 -6.24 26.48
N VAL A 66 17.23 -6.99 26.24
CA VAL A 66 18.15 -7.49 27.26
C VAL A 66 19.58 -7.34 26.78
N ILE A 67 20.40 -6.65 27.57
CA ILE A 67 21.86 -6.69 27.42
C ILE A 67 22.38 -7.87 28.23
N SER A 68 23.11 -8.77 27.59
CA SER A 68 23.64 -9.98 28.23
C SER A 68 25.16 -10.06 28.09
N PHE A 69 25.85 -10.47 29.14
CA PHE A 69 27.28 -10.78 29.11
C PHE A 69 27.67 -11.80 30.17
N LYS A 70 28.86 -12.39 30.02
CA LYS A 70 29.45 -13.32 30.98
C LYS A 70 30.59 -12.64 31.74
N VAL A 71 30.56 -12.72 33.06
CA VAL A 71 31.66 -12.27 33.92
C VAL A 71 32.33 -13.48 34.57
N MET A 72 33.66 -13.52 34.55
CA MET A 72 34.47 -14.56 35.16
C MET A 72 35.32 -13.98 36.27
N ASN A 73 35.42 -14.68 37.40
CA ASN A 73 36.40 -14.36 38.43
C ASN A 73 37.67 -15.19 38.20
N ARG A 74 38.71 -14.57 37.64
CA ARG A 74 40.04 -15.19 37.44
C ARG A 74 40.96 -15.06 38.66
N GLY A 75 40.52 -14.32 39.68
CA GLY A 75 41.28 -14.11 40.90
C GLY A 75 41.33 -15.37 41.76
N LYS A 76 42.21 -15.35 42.77
CA LYS A 76 42.33 -16.46 43.72
C LYS A 76 41.32 -16.36 44.88
N GLY A 77 40.67 -15.19 45.03
CA GLY A 77 39.66 -14.94 46.07
C GLY A 77 38.25 -14.83 45.48
N ASP A 78 37.24 -15.05 46.31
CA ASP A 78 35.83 -14.90 45.93
C ASP A 78 35.43 -13.41 45.88
N ALA A 79 34.61 -13.04 44.90
CA ALA A 79 34.02 -11.70 44.79
C ALA A 79 32.64 -11.70 45.45
N TYR A 80 32.41 -10.82 46.43
CA TYR A 80 31.17 -10.81 47.22
C TYR A 80 30.33 -9.58 46.88
N GLY A 81 29.00 -9.72 46.90
CA GLY A 81 28.09 -8.58 46.75
C GLY A 81 28.24 -7.84 45.41
N CYS A 82 28.59 -8.56 44.34
CA CYS A 82 28.76 -7.99 43.01
C CYS A 82 27.42 -7.41 42.50
N THR A 83 27.49 -6.19 41.97
CA THR A 83 26.34 -5.48 41.38
C THR A 83 26.69 -4.98 39.99
N VAL A 84 25.71 -4.88 39.11
CA VAL A 84 25.93 -4.27 37.79
C VAL A 84 25.72 -2.77 37.90
N LYS A 85 26.68 -2.00 37.37
CA LYS A 85 26.50 -0.57 37.11
C LYS A 85 26.40 -0.36 35.60
N VAL A 86 25.37 0.37 35.19
CA VAL A 86 25.13 0.74 33.80
C VAL A 86 24.99 2.26 33.73
N THR A 87 25.70 2.87 32.80
CA THR A 87 25.46 4.27 32.41
C THR A 87 25.09 4.30 30.93
N SER A 88 24.12 5.14 30.59
CA SER A 88 23.65 5.32 29.22
C SER A 88 24.04 6.72 28.76
N GLU A 89 24.69 6.80 27.60
CA GLU A 89 25.10 8.05 26.95
C GLU A 89 24.53 8.12 25.53
N GLY A 90 24.38 9.33 24.99
CA GLY A 90 23.74 9.55 23.68
C GLY A 90 22.22 9.73 23.78
N ASP A 91 21.49 9.19 22.81
CA ASP A 91 20.05 9.41 22.58
C ASP A 91 19.15 8.60 23.54
N SER A 92 19.46 8.65 24.84
CA SER A 92 18.88 7.79 25.89
C SER A 92 17.49 8.23 26.39
N TYR A 93 16.90 9.26 25.79
CA TYR A 93 15.59 9.75 26.20
C TYR A 93 14.52 8.68 25.96
N GLY A 94 13.68 8.43 26.96
CA GLY A 94 12.64 7.39 26.90
C GLY A 94 13.15 5.96 27.15
N ILE A 95 14.44 5.74 27.42
CA ILE A 95 15.02 4.43 27.75
C ILE A 95 15.20 4.29 29.27
N SER A 96 14.83 3.13 29.79
CA SER A 96 15.04 2.73 31.18
C SER A 96 15.81 1.42 31.25
N VAL A 97 16.72 1.34 32.23
CA VAL A 97 17.58 0.17 32.46
C VAL A 97 17.42 -0.27 33.90
N GLN A 98 17.24 -1.57 34.11
CA GLN A 98 17.19 -2.16 35.45
C GLN A 98 18.51 -2.86 35.77
N THR A 99 19.16 -2.47 36.87
CA THR A 99 20.45 -3.03 37.29
C THR A 99 20.26 -4.28 38.18
N PRO A 100 20.62 -5.48 37.70
CA PRO A 100 20.48 -6.69 38.50
C PRO A 100 21.58 -6.82 39.57
N GLN A 101 21.26 -7.55 40.64
CA GLN A 101 22.25 -8.04 41.60
C GLN A 101 22.90 -9.30 41.04
N VAL A 102 24.24 -9.39 41.10
CA VAL A 102 25.00 -10.58 40.64
C VAL A 102 25.34 -11.50 41.82
N GLY A 103 25.51 -10.94 43.02
CA GLY A 103 25.77 -11.71 44.24
C GLY A 103 27.24 -12.13 44.36
N THR A 104 27.50 -13.40 44.69
CA THR A 104 28.88 -13.88 44.89
C THR A 104 29.38 -14.65 43.66
N ILE A 105 30.55 -14.26 43.15
CA ILE A 105 31.24 -14.97 42.07
C ILE A 105 32.49 -15.62 42.67
N ARG A 106 32.43 -16.94 42.88
CA ARG A 106 33.55 -17.72 43.44
C ARG A 106 34.78 -17.69 42.55
N SER A 107 35.96 -17.85 43.15
CA SER A 107 37.21 -18.01 42.42
C SER A 107 37.09 -19.09 41.33
N GLY A 108 37.45 -18.74 40.08
CA GLY A 108 37.36 -19.61 38.91
C GLY A 108 35.95 -19.81 38.35
N ALA A 109 34.91 -19.26 38.97
CA ALA A 109 33.53 -19.37 38.51
C ALA A 109 33.15 -18.25 37.52
N MET A 110 32.05 -18.49 36.82
CA MET A 110 31.45 -17.57 35.85
C MET A 110 30.00 -17.28 36.26
N ALA A 111 29.55 -16.07 35.98
CA ALA A 111 28.15 -15.67 36.13
C ALA A 111 27.62 -15.08 34.82
N ASP A 112 26.39 -15.46 34.47
CA ASP A 112 25.62 -14.87 33.38
C ASP A 112 24.86 -13.66 33.91
N VAL A 113 25.06 -12.51 33.27
CA VAL A 113 24.41 -11.25 33.61
C VAL A 113 23.41 -10.88 32.52
N LYS A 114 22.20 -10.53 32.92
CA LYS A 114 21.12 -10.05 32.03
C LYS A 114 20.56 -8.75 32.57
N ILE A 115 20.69 -7.68 31.81
CA ILE A 115 20.22 -6.34 32.16
C ILE A 115 18.96 -6.07 31.32
N PRO A 116 17.76 -6.01 31.93
CA PRO A 116 16.56 -5.60 31.23
C PRO A 116 16.66 -4.12 30.81
N VAL A 117 16.36 -3.87 29.54
CA VAL A 117 16.23 -2.54 28.93
C VAL A 117 14.79 -2.40 28.44
N SER A 118 14.14 -1.28 28.73
CA SER A 118 12.81 -0.96 28.22
C SER A 118 12.80 0.44 27.65
N SER A 119 12.15 0.63 26.51
CA SER A 119 11.90 1.93 25.89
C SER A 119 10.44 2.35 26.08
N SER A 120 10.14 3.60 25.76
CA SER A 120 8.79 4.17 25.82
C SER A 120 8.49 4.91 24.52
N ASN A 121 7.25 5.32 24.31
CA ASN A 121 6.83 6.16 23.18
C ASN A 121 7.57 7.51 23.07
N LEU A 122 8.36 7.89 24.07
CA LEU A 122 9.22 9.07 24.07
C LEU A 122 10.61 8.82 23.45
N THR A 123 10.95 7.57 23.13
CA THR A 123 12.21 7.23 22.50
C THR A 123 12.40 7.98 21.18
N VAL A 124 13.59 8.51 20.98
CA VAL A 124 13.98 9.29 19.79
C VAL A 124 14.80 8.40 18.84
N ASN A 125 14.95 8.84 17.58
CA ASN A 125 15.87 8.18 16.66
C ASN A 125 17.31 8.56 17.01
N GLY A 126 18.23 7.59 16.98
CA GLY A 126 19.64 7.85 17.25
C GLY A 126 20.42 6.64 17.70
N GLN A 127 21.46 6.83 18.52
CA GLN A 127 22.27 5.75 19.07
C GLN A 127 22.50 5.97 20.57
N VAL A 128 22.40 4.89 21.33
CA VAL A 128 22.66 4.88 22.76
C VAL A 128 23.80 3.94 23.06
N THR A 129 24.80 4.46 23.76
CA THR A 129 25.94 3.67 24.23
C THR A 129 25.71 3.30 25.68
N PHE A 130 25.61 2.01 25.96
CA PHE A 130 25.56 1.47 27.31
C PHE A 130 26.97 1.09 27.74
N ARG A 131 27.44 1.73 28.82
CA ARG A 131 28.67 1.37 29.49
C ARG A 131 28.35 0.52 30.70
N VAL A 132 28.70 -0.76 30.64
CA VAL A 132 28.40 -1.78 31.65
C VAL A 132 29.66 -2.18 32.41
N LYS A 133 29.56 -2.34 33.73
CA LYS A 133 30.62 -2.93 34.55
C LYS A 133 30.03 -3.69 35.73
N VAL A 134 30.79 -4.65 36.24
CA VAL A 134 30.49 -5.33 37.51
C VAL A 134 31.26 -4.65 38.62
N ASP A 135 30.54 -4.04 39.54
CA ASP A 135 31.09 -3.39 40.73
C ASP A 135 31.17 -4.41 41.87
N GLU A 136 32.33 -4.50 42.50
CA GLU A 136 32.55 -5.29 43.71
C GLU A 136 32.87 -4.32 44.87
N PRO A 137 32.21 -4.44 46.05
CA PRO A 137 32.29 -3.46 47.12
C PRO A 137 33.70 -3.17 47.67
N THR A 138 34.64 -4.11 47.56
CA THR A 138 36.03 -3.93 48.00
C THR A 138 36.96 -3.35 46.92
N GLY A 139 36.41 -3.01 45.75
CA GLY A 139 37.12 -2.30 44.68
C GLY A 139 37.74 -3.19 43.60
N PHE A 140 37.45 -4.50 43.61
CA PHE A 140 37.95 -5.46 42.62
C PHE A 140 36.92 -5.75 41.52
N GLY A 141 36.20 -4.71 41.10
CA GLY A 141 35.23 -4.76 40.01
C GLY A 141 35.89 -5.03 38.65
N SER A 142 35.07 -5.26 37.63
CA SER A 142 35.55 -5.40 36.26
C SER A 142 35.87 -4.03 35.63
N ASP A 143 36.69 -4.07 34.59
CA ASP A 143 36.79 -2.96 33.65
C ASP A 143 35.42 -2.74 32.95
N PRO A 144 35.09 -1.48 32.60
CA PRO A 144 33.86 -1.19 31.88
C PRO A 144 33.97 -1.63 30.42
N LEU A 145 32.89 -2.19 29.91
CA LEU A 145 32.71 -2.50 28.50
C LEU A 145 31.56 -1.70 27.93
N GLU A 146 31.65 -1.32 26.66
CA GLU A 146 30.65 -0.49 25.98
C GLU A 146 29.97 -1.27 24.86
N ILE A 147 28.66 -1.08 24.73
CA ILE A 147 27.87 -1.53 23.60
C ILE A 147 27.02 -0.37 23.09
N ALA A 148 27.16 -0.06 21.81
CA ALA A 148 26.33 0.93 21.12
C ALA A 148 25.14 0.21 20.47
N VAL A 149 23.93 0.71 20.71
CA VAL A 149 22.68 0.16 20.16
C VAL A 149 21.90 1.30 19.51
N GLU A 150 21.42 1.08 18.29
CA GLU A 150 20.57 2.05 17.61
C GLU A 150 19.19 2.13 18.27
N THR A 151 18.56 3.30 18.18
CA THR A 151 17.24 3.58 18.75
C THR A 151 16.31 4.09 17.66
N ARG A 152 15.03 3.71 17.72
CA ARG A 152 14.02 4.13 16.76
C ARG A 152 12.79 4.68 17.48
N GLN A 153 12.33 5.85 17.06
CA GLN A 153 11.18 6.52 17.65
C GLN A 153 9.85 5.83 17.31
N PHE A 154 8.83 6.09 18.13
CA PHE A 154 7.47 5.64 17.86
C PHE A 154 6.90 6.36 16.63
N ASN A 155 6.56 5.60 15.59
CA ASN A 155 5.79 6.12 14.46
C ASN A 155 4.31 5.86 14.74
N ALA A 156 3.52 6.93 14.88
CA ALA A 156 2.09 6.81 15.09
C ALA A 156 1.38 6.31 13.81
N PRO A 157 0.41 5.38 13.92
CA PRO A 157 -0.46 5.05 12.80
C PRO A 157 -1.49 6.17 12.55
N ARG A 158 -2.23 6.08 11.45
CA ARG A 158 -3.46 6.86 11.26
C ARG A 158 -4.49 6.02 10.51
N VAL A 159 -5.44 5.43 11.22
CA VAL A 159 -6.49 4.60 10.63
C VAL A 159 -7.71 5.45 10.31
N GLN A 160 -8.16 5.42 9.06
CA GLN A 160 -9.33 6.17 8.63
C GLN A 160 -10.11 5.43 7.55
N VAL A 161 -11.38 5.80 7.39
CA VAL A 161 -12.17 5.42 6.22
C VAL A 161 -11.79 6.34 5.06
N THR A 162 -11.13 5.83 4.03
CA THR A 162 -10.58 6.67 2.95
C THR A 162 -11.57 6.91 1.82
N ASP A 163 -12.34 5.89 1.45
CA ASP A 163 -13.36 5.98 0.41
C ASP A 163 -14.56 5.08 0.70
N PHE A 164 -15.71 5.41 0.11
CA PHE A 164 -16.93 4.61 0.21
C PHE A 164 -17.76 4.65 -1.10
N ALA A 165 -18.53 3.59 -1.32
CA ALA A 165 -19.49 3.48 -2.41
C ALA A 165 -20.78 2.81 -1.92
N VAL A 166 -21.89 3.21 -2.51
CA VAL A 166 -23.21 2.61 -2.33
C VAL A 166 -23.65 2.00 -3.66
N ASN A 167 -24.00 0.72 -3.68
CA ASN A 167 -24.34 -0.04 -4.90
C ASN A 167 -23.29 0.10 -6.03
N GLY A 168 -22.01 0.21 -5.66
CA GLY A 168 -20.89 0.36 -6.60
C GLY A 168 -20.65 1.78 -7.15
N GLY A 169 -21.30 2.83 -6.62
CA GLY A 169 -21.07 4.24 -6.98
C GLY A 169 -20.91 5.19 -5.78
N SER A 170 -20.28 6.36 -5.95
CA SER A 170 -19.99 7.31 -4.86
C SER A 170 -21.16 8.19 -4.41
N ALA A 171 -22.31 8.14 -5.11
CA ALA A 171 -23.48 8.99 -4.88
C ALA A 171 -24.81 8.30 -5.27
N ALA A 172 -24.97 7.02 -4.95
CA ALA A 172 -26.21 6.31 -5.26
C ALA A 172 -27.31 6.64 -4.24
N SER A 173 -28.46 7.12 -4.72
CA SER A 173 -29.69 7.15 -3.93
C SER A 173 -30.24 5.73 -3.77
N VAL A 174 -30.73 5.37 -2.58
CA VAL A 174 -31.30 4.05 -2.28
C VAL A 174 -32.80 4.13 -2.09
N ALA A 175 -33.52 3.06 -2.44
CA ALA A 175 -34.97 2.96 -2.22
C ALA A 175 -35.28 2.24 -0.91
N LYS A 176 -36.42 2.58 -0.29
CA LYS A 176 -36.92 1.83 0.88
C LYS A 176 -37.38 0.43 0.45
N LYS A 177 -37.31 -0.54 1.37
CA LYS A 177 -37.63 -1.97 1.17
C LYS A 177 -36.75 -2.70 0.15
N GLU A 178 -35.70 -2.05 -0.35
CA GLU A 178 -34.70 -2.68 -1.21
C GLU A 178 -33.37 -2.77 -0.48
N ASN A 179 -32.66 -3.87 -0.70
CA ASN A 179 -31.30 -4.01 -0.19
C ASN A 179 -30.37 -3.08 -0.97
N PHE A 180 -29.41 -2.49 -0.26
CA PHE A 180 -28.31 -1.75 -0.87
C PHE A 180 -26.99 -2.13 -0.21
N ASP A 181 -25.94 -2.12 -1.01
CA ASP A 181 -24.60 -2.51 -0.57
C ASP A 181 -23.76 -1.27 -0.30
N LEU A 182 -23.21 -1.17 0.91
CA LEU A 182 -22.25 -0.17 1.32
C LEU A 182 -20.85 -0.80 1.36
N GLN A 183 -19.95 -0.27 0.55
CA GLN A 183 -18.55 -0.67 0.52
C GLN A 183 -17.68 0.49 1.00
N PHE A 184 -16.68 0.25 1.82
CA PHE A 184 -15.69 1.27 2.18
C PHE A 184 -14.32 0.68 2.52
N TYR A 185 -13.27 1.48 2.28
CA TYR A 185 -11.91 1.12 2.67
C TYR A 185 -11.59 1.66 4.06
N VAL A 186 -11.09 0.79 4.92
CA VAL A 186 -10.37 1.16 6.15
C VAL A 186 -8.89 1.06 5.85
N GLN A 187 -8.15 2.17 5.96
CA GLN A 187 -6.73 2.22 5.63
C GLN A 187 -5.94 2.87 6.76
N ASN A 188 -4.75 2.34 7.00
CA ASN A 188 -3.72 3.04 7.75
C ASN A 188 -2.93 3.96 6.80
N THR A 189 -3.14 5.27 6.91
CA THR A 189 -2.58 6.28 6.01
C THR A 189 -1.32 6.95 6.54
N ASP A 190 -0.73 6.41 7.61
CA ASP A 190 0.55 6.90 8.16
C ASP A 190 1.57 5.76 8.24
N ARG A 191 2.80 6.09 8.64
CA ARG A 191 3.95 5.17 8.63
C ARG A 191 3.98 4.21 9.82
N GLY A 192 3.29 4.53 10.92
CA GLY A 192 3.18 3.63 12.06
C GLY A 192 2.31 2.43 11.74
N ALA A 193 2.62 1.24 12.27
CA ALA A 193 1.73 0.09 12.14
C ALA A 193 0.53 0.24 13.10
N ALA A 194 -0.68 -0.02 12.61
CA ALA A 194 -1.87 -0.10 13.44
C ALA A 194 -2.15 -1.55 13.82
N SER A 195 -2.38 -1.81 15.10
CA SER A 195 -2.79 -3.12 15.61
C SER A 195 -4.19 -3.05 16.22
N ASP A 196 -4.83 -4.22 16.31
CA ASP A 196 -6.17 -4.40 16.91
C ASP A 196 -7.21 -3.42 16.34
N VAL A 197 -7.19 -3.25 15.02
CA VAL A 197 -8.13 -2.37 14.33
C VAL A 197 -9.51 -3.01 14.32
N VAL A 198 -10.49 -2.29 14.87
CA VAL A 198 -11.89 -2.69 14.97
C VAL A 198 -12.78 -1.63 14.34
N VAL A 199 -13.77 -2.11 13.59
CA VAL A 199 -14.82 -1.29 12.99
C VAL A 199 -16.12 -1.57 13.71
N ASN A 200 -16.76 -0.54 14.23
CA ASN A 200 -18.10 -0.61 14.81
C ASN A 200 -19.06 0.23 13.95
N LEU A 201 -19.95 -0.44 13.26
CA LEU A 201 -20.99 0.17 12.44
C LEU A 201 -22.19 0.54 13.31
N VAL A 202 -22.61 1.80 13.27
CA VAL A 202 -23.83 2.26 13.92
C VAL A 202 -24.80 2.74 12.83
N ILE A 203 -25.96 2.08 12.78
CA ILE A 203 -27.04 2.36 11.84
C ILE A 203 -28.23 2.97 12.60
N PRO A 204 -29.00 3.86 11.96
CA PRO A 204 -30.13 4.52 12.61
C PRO A 204 -31.34 3.58 12.73
N ASP A 205 -32.30 3.96 13.58
CA ASP A 205 -33.57 3.24 13.71
C ASP A 205 -34.26 3.04 12.35
N ASN A 206 -34.89 1.89 12.17
CA ASN A 206 -35.58 1.48 10.93
C ASN A 206 -34.66 1.19 9.73
N VAL A 207 -33.35 1.16 9.93
CA VAL A 207 -32.36 0.56 9.01
C VAL A 207 -31.85 -0.73 9.65
N MET A 208 -31.75 -1.80 8.86
CA MET A 208 -31.34 -3.13 9.33
C MET A 208 -30.12 -3.60 8.54
N LEU A 209 -29.22 -4.27 9.24
CA LEU A 209 -28.10 -4.97 8.63
C LEU A 209 -28.56 -6.35 8.14
N VAL A 210 -28.37 -6.61 6.85
CA VAL A 210 -28.77 -7.86 6.17
C VAL A 210 -27.56 -8.75 5.89
N GLY A 211 -26.39 -8.16 5.67
CA GLY A 211 -25.13 -8.88 5.47
C GLY A 211 -23.93 -8.08 5.99
N GLY A 212 -23.01 -8.77 6.66
CA GLY A 212 -21.88 -8.17 7.40
C GLY A 212 -22.09 -8.19 8.91
N ASP A 213 -21.12 -7.67 9.65
CA ASP A 213 -21.10 -7.67 11.13
C ASP A 213 -21.07 -6.25 11.70
N MET A 214 -21.97 -5.91 12.62
CA MET A 214 -21.97 -4.59 13.29
C MET A 214 -20.62 -4.27 13.94
N VAL A 215 -19.89 -5.29 14.42
CA VAL A 215 -18.52 -5.17 14.90
C VAL A 215 -17.64 -6.08 14.07
N TYR A 216 -16.72 -5.51 13.30
CA TYR A 216 -15.81 -6.26 12.43
C TYR A 216 -14.35 -6.09 12.90
N TYR A 217 -13.64 -7.21 13.06
CA TYR A 217 -12.24 -7.23 13.46
C TYR A 217 -11.33 -7.20 12.22
N VAL A 218 -10.72 -6.05 11.96
CA VAL A 218 -9.80 -5.88 10.82
C VAL A 218 -8.44 -6.50 11.13
N GLY A 219 -8.01 -6.47 12.40
CA GLY A 219 -6.71 -6.95 12.85
C GLY A 219 -5.62 -5.90 12.63
N ASN A 220 -4.46 -6.30 12.11
CA ASN A 220 -3.32 -5.41 11.95
C ASN A 220 -3.31 -4.78 10.55
N LEU A 221 -3.02 -3.48 10.48
CA LEU A 221 -2.80 -2.74 9.24
C LEU A 221 -1.41 -2.09 9.27
N GLY A 222 -0.50 -2.60 8.44
CA GLY A 222 0.80 -1.95 8.20
C GLY A 222 0.64 -0.59 7.52
N ALA A 223 1.73 0.16 7.41
CA ALA A 223 1.75 1.46 6.74
C ALA A 223 1.20 1.37 5.31
N GLY A 224 0.20 2.20 4.98
CA GLY A 224 -0.47 2.22 3.68
C GLY A 224 -1.43 1.05 3.43
N GLN A 225 -1.47 0.04 4.29
CA GLN A 225 -2.34 -1.13 4.09
C GLN A 225 -3.81 -0.75 4.27
N SER A 226 -4.66 -1.28 3.39
CA SER A 226 -6.11 -1.09 3.43
C SER A 226 -6.86 -2.41 3.49
N ARG A 227 -8.11 -2.36 3.97
CA ARG A 227 -9.07 -3.44 3.97
C ARG A 227 -10.40 -2.92 3.40
N LEU A 228 -10.91 -3.59 2.36
CA LEU A 228 -12.26 -3.35 1.87
C LEU A 228 -13.26 -4.07 2.77
N LEU A 229 -14.29 -3.37 3.22
CA LEU A 229 -15.41 -3.94 3.96
C LEU A 229 -16.70 -3.72 3.17
N GLU A 230 -17.57 -4.73 3.18
CA GLU A 230 -18.82 -4.76 2.44
C GLU A 230 -19.97 -5.09 3.38
N TYR A 231 -21.02 -4.26 3.33
CA TYR A 231 -22.20 -4.38 4.17
C TYR A 231 -23.44 -4.31 3.29
N SER A 232 -24.40 -5.20 3.52
CA SER A 232 -25.71 -5.14 2.86
C SER A 232 -26.75 -4.66 3.87
N LEU A 233 -27.46 -3.59 3.53
CA LEU A 233 -28.37 -2.86 4.41
C LEU A 233 -29.74 -2.73 3.77
N ILE A 234 -30.78 -2.58 4.59
CA ILE A 234 -32.15 -2.30 4.12
C ILE A 234 -32.81 -1.25 5.02
N ALA A 235 -33.44 -0.24 4.42
CA ALA A 235 -34.28 0.71 5.12
C ALA A 235 -35.76 0.32 4.96
N ASN A 236 -36.49 0.20 6.07
CA ASN A 236 -37.91 -0.14 6.02
C ASN A 236 -38.80 1.10 5.79
N ASP A 237 -40.11 0.89 5.56
CA ASP A 237 -41.07 1.97 5.30
C ASP A 237 -41.22 3.00 6.43
N LYS A 238 -40.92 2.61 7.67
CA LYS A 238 -40.99 3.50 8.84
C LYS A 238 -39.81 4.46 8.90
N TYR A 239 -38.80 4.31 8.05
CA TYR A 239 -37.72 5.28 7.93
C TYR A 239 -38.25 6.58 7.29
N VAL A 240 -38.18 7.68 8.04
CA VAL A 240 -38.74 8.99 7.64
C VAL A 240 -37.68 9.99 7.17
N GLY A 241 -36.38 9.67 7.29
CA GLY A 241 -35.30 10.55 6.88
C GLY A 241 -35.03 10.53 5.37
N ASN A 242 -34.56 11.67 4.83
CA ASN A 242 -34.11 11.77 3.44
C ASN A 242 -32.65 11.31 3.24
N MET A 243 -31.91 11.16 4.35
CA MET A 243 -30.54 10.66 4.37
C MET A 243 -30.45 9.57 5.44
N ILE A 244 -29.77 8.46 5.17
CA ILE A 244 -29.37 7.43 6.13
C ILE A 244 -27.94 7.73 6.60
N PRO A 245 -27.74 8.24 7.83
CA PRO A 245 -26.41 8.45 8.39
C PRO A 245 -25.87 7.12 8.95
N VAL A 246 -24.96 6.48 8.22
CA VAL A 246 -24.21 5.31 8.71
C VAL A 246 -22.93 5.80 9.37
N GLN A 247 -22.78 5.57 10.67
CA GLN A 247 -21.57 5.94 11.40
C GLN A 247 -20.61 4.75 11.46
N ILE A 248 -19.37 4.97 11.06
CA ILE A 248 -18.28 4.02 11.11
C ILE A 248 -17.35 4.49 12.22
N ASN A 249 -17.43 3.83 13.37
CA ASN A 249 -16.57 4.09 14.51
C ASN A 249 -15.35 3.19 14.41
N LEU A 250 -14.17 3.78 14.29
CA LEU A 250 -12.91 3.07 14.20
C LEU A 250 -12.20 3.12 15.56
N ARG A 251 -11.59 2.00 15.93
CA ARG A 251 -10.70 1.89 17.08
C ARG A 251 -9.46 1.12 16.68
N GLU A 252 -8.33 1.50 17.24
CA GLU A 252 -7.08 0.74 17.20
C GLU A 252 -6.57 0.53 18.64
N HIS A 253 -5.51 -0.25 18.80
CA HIS A 253 -4.94 -0.65 20.09
C HIS A 253 -4.79 0.50 21.10
N TYR A 254 -4.22 1.64 20.69
CA TYR A 254 -3.99 2.82 21.52
C TYR A 254 -5.25 3.69 21.71
N GLY A 255 -6.32 3.43 20.95
CA GLY A 255 -7.59 4.17 21.00
C GLY A 255 -7.51 5.67 20.65
N LYS A 256 -6.43 6.12 19.99
CA LYS A 256 -6.12 7.53 19.74
C LYS A 256 -5.94 7.85 18.26
N TYR A 257 -5.52 6.89 17.46
CA TYR A 257 -5.04 7.10 16.09
C TYR A 257 -6.04 6.66 15.01
N ALA A 258 -7.31 6.51 15.39
CA ALA A 258 -8.40 6.15 14.50
C ALA A 258 -9.40 7.31 14.35
N GLU A 259 -9.83 7.59 13.11
CA GLU A 259 -10.75 8.68 12.78
C GLU A 259 -12.12 8.13 12.35
N ASN A 260 -13.16 8.37 13.16
CA ASN A 260 -14.53 7.96 12.84
C ASN A 260 -15.05 8.70 11.61
N ARG A 261 -15.90 8.05 10.81
CA ARG A 261 -16.52 8.67 9.63
C ARG A 261 -18.03 8.44 9.62
N THR A 262 -18.80 9.45 9.25
CA THR A 262 -20.24 9.30 8.97
C THR A 262 -20.46 9.40 7.47
N ILE A 263 -21.14 8.41 6.90
CA ILE A 263 -21.56 8.38 5.50
C ILE A 263 -23.06 8.67 5.45
N ASN A 264 -23.45 9.71 4.71
CA ASN A 264 -24.85 10.05 4.53
C ASN A 264 -25.32 9.54 3.17
N ILE A 265 -26.24 8.58 3.16
CA ILE A 265 -26.77 7.95 1.95
C ILE A 265 -28.16 8.53 1.65
N GLU A 266 -28.38 9.05 0.45
CA GLU A 266 -29.67 9.64 0.07
C GLU A 266 -30.75 8.57 -0.13
N VAL A 267 -31.96 8.81 0.37
CA VAL A 267 -33.12 7.93 0.19
C VAL A 267 -34.06 8.54 -0.85
N SER A 268 -34.39 7.79 -1.89
CA SER A 268 -35.33 8.21 -2.94
C SER A 268 -36.60 7.36 -2.94
N ASP A 269 -37.76 8.02 -3.07
CA ASP A 269 -39.07 7.37 -3.20
C ASP A 269 -39.37 6.90 -4.65
N ARG A 270 -38.37 6.94 -5.55
CA ARG A 270 -38.48 6.53 -6.94
C ARG A 270 -37.43 5.46 -7.24
N PRO A 271 -37.75 4.39 -8.00
CA PRO A 271 -36.73 3.45 -8.45
C PRO A 271 -35.62 4.20 -9.21
N SER A 272 -34.39 3.77 -8.98
CA SER A 272 -33.12 4.44 -9.27
C SER A 272 -32.97 4.94 -10.71
N GLY A 273 -33.50 6.13 -10.99
CA GLY A 273 -33.15 6.94 -12.14
C GLY A 273 -31.87 7.72 -11.84
N LYS A 274 -30.75 7.30 -12.41
CA LYS A 274 -29.45 7.98 -12.34
C LYS A 274 -29.59 9.48 -12.62
N ARG A 275 -29.46 10.32 -11.59
CA ARG A 275 -29.25 11.75 -11.75
C ARG A 275 -28.16 12.19 -10.77
N ILE A 276 -27.05 12.66 -11.32
CA ILE A 276 -25.89 13.15 -10.58
C ILE A 276 -26.02 14.68 -10.53
N GLU A 277 -26.16 15.24 -9.34
CA GLU A 277 -25.90 16.66 -9.07
C GLU A 277 -24.62 16.77 -8.23
N VAL A 278 -23.63 17.52 -8.73
CA VAL A 278 -22.36 17.76 -8.04
C VAL A 278 -22.38 19.16 -7.44
N ALA A 279 -22.37 19.25 -6.11
CA ALA A 279 -22.05 20.49 -5.40
C ALA A 279 -20.55 20.49 -5.03
N PRO A 280 -19.80 21.57 -5.30
CA PRO A 280 -18.38 21.62 -4.99
C PRO A 280 -18.15 21.91 -3.51
N ARG A 281 -17.38 21.05 -2.83
CA ARG A 281 -16.85 21.34 -1.49
C ARG A 281 -15.36 21.67 -1.61
N ARG A 282 -15.02 22.94 -1.37
CA ARG A 282 -13.62 23.40 -1.28
C ARG A 282 -13.03 22.89 0.03
N VAL A 283 -11.91 22.17 -0.04
CA VAL A 283 -11.03 21.93 1.11
C VAL A 283 -9.65 22.49 0.74
N GLY A 284 -9.10 23.30 1.64
CA GLY A 284 -7.85 24.03 1.45
C GLY A 284 -6.64 23.12 1.29
N VAL A 285 -5.75 23.56 0.40
CA VAL A 285 -4.51 22.90 0.03
C VAL A 285 -3.51 22.91 1.18
N ARG A 286 -2.94 21.75 1.50
CA ARG A 286 -1.55 21.62 1.98
C ARG A 286 -0.84 20.60 1.09
N GLN A 287 0.34 21.00 0.61
CA GLN A 287 1.21 20.24 -0.31
C GLN A 287 1.71 18.93 0.34
N PRO A 288 1.91 17.84 -0.42
CA PRO A 288 2.61 16.66 0.07
C PRO A 288 4.03 16.51 -0.49
N GLU A 289 4.95 16.06 0.37
CA GLU A 289 6.10 15.21 0.01
C GLU A 289 5.72 13.73 0.25
N PRO A 290 6.54 12.78 -0.22
CA PRO A 290 6.20 11.80 -1.27
C PRO A 290 5.06 10.80 -0.93
N ASP A 291 4.34 10.42 -2.00
CA ASP A 291 3.04 9.74 -2.01
C ASP A 291 2.98 8.35 -1.34
N MET A 292 2.05 8.21 -0.39
CA MET A 292 1.44 6.94 -0.01
C MET A 292 0.08 6.85 -0.73
N GLU A 293 -0.13 5.83 -1.57
CA GLU A 293 -1.38 5.70 -2.34
C GLU A 293 -2.57 5.47 -1.39
N ILE A 294 -3.47 6.46 -1.31
CA ILE A 294 -4.76 6.33 -0.63
C ILE A 294 -5.63 5.36 -1.44
N ALA A 295 -6.09 4.27 -0.81
CA ALA A 295 -7.02 3.33 -1.39
C ALA A 295 -8.31 4.07 -1.77
N SER A 296 -8.63 4.06 -3.07
CA SER A 296 -9.72 4.81 -3.68
C SER A 296 -10.53 3.85 -4.55
N LEU A 297 -11.86 3.94 -4.43
CA LEU A 297 -12.84 3.24 -5.26
C LEU A 297 -12.98 3.91 -6.63
N VAL A 298 -12.41 5.10 -6.82
CA VAL A 298 -12.35 5.83 -8.09
C VAL A 298 -10.90 5.99 -8.54
N SER A 299 -10.62 5.83 -9.84
CA SER A 299 -9.24 5.92 -10.35
C SER A 299 -8.62 7.29 -10.07
N ASP A 300 -7.29 7.37 -9.92
CA ASP A 300 -6.60 8.65 -9.78
C ASP A 300 -6.72 9.53 -11.03
N VAL A 301 -6.86 8.93 -12.22
CA VAL A 301 -7.08 9.66 -13.47
C VAL A 301 -8.51 10.20 -13.64
N ASP A 302 -9.47 9.71 -12.85
CA ASP A 302 -10.88 10.12 -12.91
C ASP A 302 -11.16 11.35 -12.03
N ARG A 303 -10.28 11.60 -11.05
CA ARG A 303 -10.39 12.70 -10.09
C ARG A 303 -9.62 13.91 -10.57
N ASP A 304 -10.03 15.10 -10.16
CA ASP A 304 -9.30 16.36 -10.42
C ASP A 304 -8.79 16.51 -11.86
N ILE A 305 -9.64 16.15 -12.84
CA ILE A 305 -9.32 16.25 -14.26
C ILE A 305 -9.00 17.72 -14.58
N PRO A 306 -7.81 18.04 -15.11
CA PRO A 306 -7.40 19.41 -15.35
C PRO A 306 -8.36 20.11 -16.29
N VAL A 307 -8.75 21.34 -15.93
CA VAL A 307 -9.55 22.19 -16.81
C VAL A 307 -8.61 23.16 -17.53
N SER A 308 -8.65 23.16 -18.85
CA SER A 308 -7.91 24.07 -19.70
C SER A 308 -8.65 25.41 -19.82
N ASP A 309 -7.90 26.51 -19.77
CA ASP A 309 -8.41 27.85 -20.07
C ASP A 309 -8.60 28.08 -21.59
N GLY A 310 -7.90 27.29 -22.42
CA GLY A 310 -7.99 27.34 -23.88
C GLY A 310 -9.13 26.49 -24.44
N LYS A 311 -9.74 26.95 -25.54
CA LYS A 311 -10.79 26.23 -26.27
C LYS A 311 -10.27 25.73 -27.62
N SER A 312 -10.70 24.53 -28.01
CA SER A 312 -10.34 23.90 -29.29
C SER A 312 -11.62 23.68 -30.14
N PRO A 313 -12.24 24.76 -30.65
CA PRO A 313 -13.57 24.69 -31.29
C PRO A 313 -13.58 23.97 -32.64
N ASN A 314 -12.42 23.82 -33.28
CA ASN A 314 -12.27 23.09 -34.54
C ASN A 314 -11.73 21.66 -34.33
N THR A 315 -11.74 21.15 -33.10
CA THR A 315 -11.41 19.76 -32.82
C THR A 315 -12.70 19.02 -32.44
N PHE A 316 -12.92 17.86 -33.07
CA PHE A 316 -14.07 16.99 -32.82
C PHE A 316 -13.60 15.62 -32.37
N ALA A 317 -14.28 15.05 -31.38
CA ALA A 317 -13.99 13.73 -30.85
C ALA A 317 -15.13 12.74 -31.15
N VAL A 318 -14.78 11.56 -31.66
CA VAL A 318 -15.68 10.41 -31.79
C VAL A 318 -15.15 9.30 -30.90
N ILE A 319 -15.92 8.94 -29.88
CA ILE A 319 -15.52 8.02 -28.83
C ILE A 319 -16.48 6.85 -28.86
N ILE A 320 -15.99 5.64 -29.16
CA ILE A 320 -16.76 4.40 -29.17
C ILE A 320 -16.20 3.48 -28.10
N ALA A 321 -17.02 3.11 -27.13
CA ALA A 321 -16.62 2.30 -25.99
C ALA A 321 -17.58 1.14 -25.80
N ASN A 322 -17.17 -0.05 -26.24
CA ASN A 322 -17.96 -1.26 -26.24
C ASN A 322 -17.50 -2.18 -25.10
N GLU A 323 -18.35 -2.31 -24.07
CA GLU A 323 -18.10 -3.11 -22.88
C GLU A 323 -19.04 -4.32 -22.82
N SER A 324 -20.34 -4.12 -23.01
CA SER A 324 -21.37 -5.15 -22.90
C SER A 324 -21.75 -5.65 -24.28
N TYR A 325 -21.39 -6.90 -24.58
CA TYR A 325 -21.63 -7.54 -25.87
C TYR A 325 -22.74 -8.60 -25.74
N ASP A 326 -23.58 -8.73 -26.75
CA ASP A 326 -24.71 -9.67 -26.74
C ASP A 326 -24.26 -11.13 -26.89
N ARG A 327 -23.15 -11.36 -27.61
CA ARG A 327 -22.74 -12.69 -28.09
C ARG A 327 -21.33 -13.11 -27.68
N VAL A 328 -20.54 -12.22 -27.09
CA VAL A 328 -19.18 -12.49 -26.64
C VAL A 328 -18.96 -11.94 -25.23
N ALA A 329 -17.85 -12.34 -24.59
CA ALA A 329 -17.52 -11.86 -23.25
C ALA A 329 -17.44 -10.33 -23.21
N ALA A 330 -17.82 -9.74 -22.08
CA ALA A 330 -17.68 -8.31 -21.87
C ALA A 330 -16.20 -7.86 -21.90
N VAL A 331 -15.98 -6.58 -22.17
CA VAL A 331 -14.68 -5.90 -22.07
C VAL A 331 -14.72 -4.99 -20.86
N PRO A 332 -14.36 -5.47 -19.65
CA PRO A 332 -14.52 -4.69 -18.43
C PRO A 332 -13.80 -3.35 -18.55
N MET A 333 -14.45 -2.31 -18.01
CA MET A 333 -13.95 -0.94 -17.90
C MET A 333 -13.94 -0.15 -19.22
N ALA A 334 -14.23 -0.76 -20.38
CA ALA A 334 -14.27 -0.02 -21.64
C ALA A 334 -15.31 1.12 -21.63
N ALA A 335 -16.45 0.94 -20.96
CA ALA A 335 -17.44 1.99 -20.83
C ALA A 335 -16.95 3.13 -19.91
N ASN A 336 -16.15 2.82 -18.88
CA ASN A 336 -15.53 3.83 -18.02
C ASN A 336 -14.43 4.59 -18.79
N ASP A 337 -13.56 3.85 -19.48
CA ASP A 337 -12.49 4.34 -20.35
C ASP A 337 -13.01 5.42 -21.32
N GLY A 338 -14.08 5.12 -22.08
CA GLY A 338 -14.68 6.06 -23.02
C GLY A 338 -15.32 7.29 -22.36
N LYS A 339 -15.98 7.13 -21.21
CA LYS A 339 -16.60 8.26 -20.48
C LYS A 339 -15.53 9.22 -19.95
N VAL A 340 -14.49 8.70 -19.32
CA VAL A 340 -13.43 9.51 -18.75
C VAL A 340 -12.63 10.18 -19.87
N PHE A 341 -12.34 9.47 -20.96
CA PHE A 341 -11.71 10.09 -22.13
C PHE A 341 -12.53 11.25 -22.71
N ALA A 342 -13.87 11.14 -22.72
CA ALA A 342 -14.75 12.24 -23.11
C ALA A 342 -14.62 13.45 -22.17
N GLU A 343 -14.53 13.21 -20.85
CA GLU A 343 -14.29 14.29 -19.88
C GLU A 343 -12.94 14.97 -20.10
N TYR A 344 -11.88 14.23 -20.45
CA TYR A 344 -10.58 14.82 -20.81
C TYR A 344 -10.65 15.62 -22.11
N CYS A 345 -11.43 15.17 -23.09
CA CYS A 345 -11.67 15.94 -24.31
C CYS A 345 -12.31 17.29 -23.99
N GLU A 346 -13.35 17.31 -23.14
CA GLU A 346 -14.05 18.55 -22.76
C GLU A 346 -13.21 19.45 -21.85
N LYS A 347 -12.68 18.90 -20.75
CA LYS A 347 -12.00 19.66 -19.69
C LYS A 347 -10.55 19.96 -20.05
N THR A 348 -9.77 18.94 -20.36
CA THR A 348 -8.32 19.04 -20.50
C THR A 348 -7.91 19.55 -21.88
N LEU A 349 -8.55 19.03 -22.94
CA LEU A 349 -8.27 19.40 -24.33
C LEU A 349 -9.12 20.58 -24.81
N GLY A 350 -10.12 21.03 -24.02
CA GLY A 350 -10.90 22.24 -24.30
C GLY A 350 -11.87 22.12 -25.46
N LEU A 351 -12.28 20.90 -25.84
CA LEU A 351 -13.30 20.71 -26.88
C LEU A 351 -14.66 21.17 -26.36
N PRO A 352 -15.45 21.93 -27.14
CA PRO A 352 -16.85 22.16 -26.81
C PRO A 352 -17.59 20.84 -26.64
N ARG A 353 -18.48 20.74 -25.66
CA ARG A 353 -19.30 19.53 -25.43
C ARG A 353 -20.07 19.07 -26.69
N SER A 354 -20.51 20.01 -27.53
CA SER A 354 -21.15 19.71 -28.82
C SER A 354 -20.24 18.99 -29.83
N ASN A 355 -18.92 19.06 -29.64
CA ASN A 355 -17.92 18.46 -30.51
C ASN A 355 -17.46 17.08 -30.02
N VAL A 356 -17.91 16.63 -28.84
CA VAL A 356 -17.57 15.34 -28.25
C VAL A 356 -18.75 14.39 -28.41
N ARG A 357 -18.60 13.37 -29.26
CA ARG A 357 -19.63 12.37 -29.54
C ARG A 357 -19.24 11.04 -28.93
N THR A 358 -19.97 10.59 -27.91
CA THR A 358 -19.68 9.35 -27.18
C THR A 358 -20.77 8.31 -27.42
N TYR A 359 -20.36 7.11 -27.80
CA TYR A 359 -21.21 5.95 -28.06
C TYR A 359 -20.77 4.81 -27.14
N ILE A 360 -21.57 4.51 -26.12
CA ILE A 360 -21.34 3.37 -25.22
C ILE A 360 -22.13 2.18 -25.74
N ASN A 361 -21.47 1.03 -25.87
CA ASN A 361 -22.04 -0.22 -26.39
C ASN A 361 -22.71 0.00 -27.78
N ALA A 362 -21.92 0.50 -28.72
CA ALA A 362 -22.36 0.83 -30.07
C ALA A 362 -22.63 -0.43 -30.91
N SER A 363 -23.83 -0.50 -31.49
CA SER A 363 -24.16 -1.47 -32.55
C SER A 363 -23.42 -1.14 -33.86
N TYR A 364 -23.41 -2.06 -34.83
CA TYR A 364 -22.81 -1.79 -36.14
C TYR A 364 -23.42 -0.54 -36.79
N GLY A 365 -24.75 -0.40 -36.69
CA GLY A 365 -25.47 0.78 -37.17
C GLY A 365 -25.02 2.07 -36.49
N ASN A 366 -24.84 2.06 -35.16
CA ASN A 366 -24.32 3.23 -34.44
C ASN A 366 -22.91 3.60 -34.87
N MET A 367 -22.03 2.61 -35.08
CA MET A 367 -20.66 2.85 -35.56
C MET A 367 -20.67 3.48 -36.96
N VAL A 368 -21.48 2.96 -37.89
CA VAL A 368 -21.64 3.55 -39.23
C VAL A 368 -22.15 4.98 -39.14
N SER A 369 -23.20 5.23 -38.34
CA SER A 369 -23.73 6.58 -38.12
C SER A 369 -22.66 7.53 -37.57
N ALA A 370 -21.88 7.10 -36.58
CA ALA A 370 -20.82 7.92 -36.00
C ALA A 370 -19.76 8.36 -37.01
N ILE A 371 -19.38 7.48 -37.94
CA ILE A 371 -18.40 7.80 -38.99
C ILE A 371 -19.01 8.67 -40.10
N THR A 372 -20.26 8.40 -40.50
CA THR A 372 -20.97 9.25 -41.47
C THR A 372 -21.15 10.67 -40.94
N ASP A 373 -21.52 10.78 -39.67
CA ASP A 373 -21.71 12.04 -38.98
C ASP A 373 -20.45 12.92 -38.95
N ILE A 374 -19.30 12.36 -38.58
CA ILE A 374 -18.04 13.12 -38.53
C ILE A 374 -17.58 13.53 -39.94
N LYS A 375 -17.86 12.71 -40.96
CA LYS A 375 -17.63 13.09 -42.37
C LYS A 375 -18.48 14.28 -42.78
N SER A 376 -19.77 14.30 -42.41
CA SER A 376 -20.65 15.43 -42.70
C SER A 376 -20.20 16.70 -41.97
N ILE A 377 -19.69 16.59 -40.74
CA ILE A 377 -19.06 17.73 -40.05
C ILE A 377 -17.82 18.20 -40.83
N ALA A 378 -16.92 17.28 -41.18
CA ALA A 378 -15.71 17.63 -41.93
C ALA A 378 -16.04 18.37 -43.23
N GLN A 379 -17.06 17.92 -43.97
CA GLN A 379 -17.55 18.59 -45.17
C GLN A 379 -18.14 19.97 -44.88
N ALA A 380 -18.95 20.12 -43.82
CA ALA A 380 -19.55 21.40 -43.45
C ALA A 380 -18.52 22.45 -43.00
N TYR A 381 -17.34 22.01 -42.57
CA TYR A 381 -16.20 22.86 -42.21
C TYR A 381 -15.14 22.94 -43.30
N ASP A 382 -15.41 22.46 -44.52
CA ASP A 382 -14.45 22.45 -45.64
C ASP A 382 -13.11 21.78 -45.30
N GLY A 383 -13.12 20.76 -44.44
CA GLY A 383 -11.92 20.07 -43.96
C GLY A 383 -11.15 20.82 -42.86
N ASP A 384 -11.62 21.98 -42.42
CA ASP A 384 -10.90 22.85 -41.48
C ASP A 384 -11.00 22.43 -40.00
N ILE A 385 -10.96 21.13 -39.73
CA ILE A 385 -11.07 20.53 -38.40
C ILE A 385 -9.96 19.53 -38.11
N ASN A 386 -9.75 19.25 -36.83
CA ASN A 386 -9.02 18.07 -36.36
C ASN A 386 -10.02 17.02 -35.87
N VAL A 387 -9.73 15.74 -36.10
CA VAL A 387 -10.57 14.63 -35.62
C VAL A 387 -9.79 13.74 -34.67
N LEU A 388 -10.32 13.58 -33.46
CA LEU A 388 -9.85 12.64 -32.45
C LEU A 388 -10.81 11.45 -32.44
N PHE A 389 -10.30 10.25 -32.72
CA PHE A 389 -11.09 9.03 -32.70
C PHE A 389 -10.57 8.11 -31.62
N TYR A 390 -11.44 7.64 -30.75
CA TYR A 390 -11.11 6.74 -29.67
C TYR A 390 -12.01 5.50 -29.73
N TYR A 391 -11.39 4.32 -29.66
CA TYR A 391 -12.11 3.05 -29.55
C TYR A 391 -11.58 2.23 -28.38
N ALA A 392 -12.48 1.76 -27.52
CA ALA A 392 -12.20 0.72 -26.54
C ALA A 392 -13.19 -0.43 -26.71
N GLY A 393 -12.68 -1.67 -26.80
CA GLY A 393 -13.51 -2.85 -26.99
C GLY A 393 -12.76 -4.01 -27.60
N HIS A 394 -13.50 -5.00 -28.12
CA HIS A 394 -12.92 -6.13 -28.83
C HIS A 394 -12.47 -5.76 -30.23
N GLY A 395 -11.30 -6.28 -30.60
CA GLY A 395 -10.85 -6.39 -31.98
C GLY A 395 -10.90 -7.84 -32.42
N VAL A 396 -11.10 -8.07 -33.72
CA VAL A 396 -11.18 -9.41 -34.30
C VAL A 396 -10.26 -9.49 -35.52
N PRO A 397 -9.30 -10.42 -35.56
CA PRO A 397 -8.59 -10.74 -36.78
C PRO A 397 -9.38 -11.73 -37.63
N ASP A 398 -9.28 -11.58 -38.94
CA ASP A 398 -9.62 -12.64 -39.88
C ASP A 398 -8.47 -13.65 -39.98
N GLU A 399 -8.72 -14.94 -39.72
CA GLU A 399 -7.70 -15.99 -39.83
C GLU A 399 -7.17 -16.14 -41.27
N SER A 400 -8.00 -15.83 -42.27
CA SER A 400 -7.67 -16.06 -43.68
C SER A 400 -6.90 -14.89 -44.29
N SER A 401 -7.48 -13.68 -44.30
CA SER A 401 -6.85 -12.49 -44.87
C SER A 401 -5.88 -11.80 -43.91
N ARG A 402 -5.92 -12.14 -42.61
CA ARG A 402 -5.24 -11.41 -41.52
C ARG A 402 -5.70 -9.96 -41.36
N SER A 403 -6.85 -9.59 -41.92
CA SER A 403 -7.41 -8.24 -41.76
C SER A 403 -7.97 -8.05 -40.35
N ALA A 404 -7.90 -6.83 -39.82
CA ALA A 404 -8.42 -6.47 -38.50
C ALA A 404 -9.79 -5.81 -38.57
N TYR A 405 -10.64 -6.11 -37.60
CA TYR A 405 -11.99 -5.58 -37.47
C TYR A 405 -12.25 -5.08 -36.04
N LEU A 406 -13.05 -4.04 -35.90
CA LEU A 406 -13.67 -3.63 -34.64
C LEU A 406 -14.98 -4.41 -34.47
N LEU A 407 -15.26 -4.91 -33.27
CA LEU A 407 -16.46 -5.68 -32.98
C LEU A 407 -17.57 -4.78 -32.39
N PRO A 408 -18.70 -4.61 -33.08
CA PRO A 408 -19.90 -4.00 -32.52
C PRO A 408 -20.56 -4.90 -31.46
N VAL A 409 -21.38 -4.33 -30.57
CA VAL A 409 -21.98 -5.10 -29.46
C VAL A 409 -23.02 -6.14 -29.89
N ASP A 410 -23.67 -5.92 -31.03
CA ASP A 410 -24.71 -6.77 -31.62
C ASP A 410 -24.16 -7.86 -32.56
N ALA A 411 -22.84 -7.87 -32.78
CA ALA A 411 -22.16 -8.78 -33.70
C ALA A 411 -21.56 -10.01 -33.01
N ASP A 412 -21.38 -11.09 -33.78
CA ASP A 412 -20.62 -12.28 -33.39
C ASP A 412 -19.23 -12.20 -34.04
N GLY A 413 -18.15 -12.37 -33.27
CA GLY A 413 -16.78 -12.32 -33.77
C GLY A 413 -16.47 -13.36 -34.86
N ARG A 414 -17.28 -14.40 -35.02
CA ARG A 414 -17.18 -15.40 -36.09
C ARG A 414 -17.80 -14.94 -37.41
N ASN A 415 -18.69 -13.95 -37.38
CA ASN A 415 -19.32 -13.38 -38.57
C ASN A 415 -18.68 -12.03 -38.91
N LEU A 416 -17.55 -12.06 -39.60
CA LEU A 416 -16.80 -10.86 -39.97
C LEU A 416 -17.59 -9.85 -40.81
N ALA A 417 -18.63 -10.29 -41.54
CA ALA A 417 -19.50 -9.40 -42.30
C ALA A 417 -20.35 -8.47 -41.41
N ALA A 418 -20.55 -8.84 -40.13
CA ALA A 418 -21.19 -8.00 -39.11
C ALA A 418 -20.19 -7.16 -38.31
N CYS A 419 -18.88 -7.32 -38.53
CA CYS A 419 -17.84 -6.54 -37.87
C CYS A 419 -17.44 -5.33 -38.74
N TYR A 420 -16.89 -4.28 -38.12
CA TYR A 420 -16.47 -3.08 -38.84
C TYR A 420 -14.98 -3.17 -39.24
N PRO A 421 -14.62 -3.21 -40.53
CA PRO A 421 -13.22 -3.37 -40.94
C PRO A 421 -12.36 -2.16 -40.56
N VAL A 422 -11.19 -2.39 -39.96
CA VAL A 422 -10.24 -1.33 -39.59
C VAL A 422 -9.70 -0.61 -40.83
N GLU A 423 -9.44 -1.35 -41.91
CA GLU A 423 -9.00 -0.73 -43.18
C GLU A 423 -10.07 0.21 -43.76
N LYS A 424 -11.35 -0.16 -43.63
CA LYS A 424 -12.48 0.70 -44.00
C LYS A 424 -12.47 1.96 -43.13
N LEU A 425 -12.33 1.83 -41.81
CA LEU A 425 -12.23 2.98 -40.90
C LEU A 425 -11.12 3.95 -41.34
N TYR A 426 -9.91 3.43 -41.60
CA TYR A 426 -8.76 4.25 -41.98
C TYR A 426 -9.00 4.98 -43.29
N ARG A 427 -9.55 4.29 -44.29
CA ARG A 427 -9.90 4.89 -45.57
C ARG A 427 -10.96 5.97 -45.42
N GLU A 428 -11.99 5.70 -44.63
CA GLU A 428 -13.12 6.59 -44.42
C GLU A 428 -12.73 7.88 -43.67
N LEU A 429 -11.85 7.77 -42.67
CA LEU A 429 -11.34 8.94 -41.95
C LEU A 429 -10.24 9.67 -42.73
N GLY A 430 -9.35 8.94 -43.41
CA GLY A 430 -8.27 9.50 -44.21
C GLY A 430 -8.74 10.26 -45.45
N SER A 431 -9.92 9.92 -45.99
CA SER A 431 -10.51 10.60 -47.14
C SER A 431 -11.29 11.88 -46.80
N MET A 432 -11.38 12.27 -45.53
CA MET A 432 -12.18 13.45 -45.12
C MET A 432 -11.52 14.79 -45.50
N GLY A 433 -10.23 14.79 -45.86
CA GLY A 433 -9.50 16.03 -46.17
C GLY A 433 -9.33 16.96 -44.95
N VAL A 434 -9.47 16.42 -43.74
CA VAL A 434 -9.32 17.20 -42.50
C VAL A 434 -7.86 17.55 -42.22
N ARG A 435 -7.62 18.59 -41.41
CA ARG A 435 -6.26 19.01 -41.04
C ARG A 435 -5.44 17.83 -40.49
N ARG A 436 -6.00 17.12 -39.51
CA ARG A 436 -5.36 15.99 -38.81
C ARG A 436 -6.40 15.00 -38.30
N VAL A 437 -6.04 13.72 -38.28
CA VAL A 437 -6.77 12.64 -37.63
C VAL A 437 -5.84 11.94 -36.64
N THR A 438 -6.26 11.80 -35.38
CA THR A 438 -5.54 11.01 -34.37
C THR A 438 -6.45 9.91 -33.84
N LEU A 439 -6.02 8.65 -33.97
CA LEU A 439 -6.74 7.46 -33.50
C LEU A 439 -6.05 6.87 -32.28
N PHE A 440 -6.83 6.57 -31.24
CA PHE A 440 -6.43 5.75 -30.12
C PHE A 440 -7.28 4.47 -30.12
N LEU A 441 -6.63 3.30 -30.25
CA LEU A 441 -7.30 2.00 -30.32
C LEU A 441 -6.91 1.12 -29.13
N ASP A 442 -7.78 1.05 -28.12
CA ASP A 442 -7.65 0.16 -26.96
C ASP A 442 -8.39 -1.17 -27.20
N ALA A 443 -7.84 -1.97 -28.12
CA ALA A 443 -8.41 -3.25 -28.53
C ALA A 443 -7.34 -4.32 -28.80
N CYS A 444 -7.69 -5.59 -28.57
CA CYS A 444 -6.88 -6.74 -28.96
C CYS A 444 -7.20 -7.13 -30.40
N PHE A 445 -6.23 -7.07 -31.32
CA PHE A 445 -6.42 -7.55 -32.70
C PHE A 445 -5.86 -8.97 -32.93
N SER A 446 -5.42 -9.63 -31.87
CA SER A 446 -4.85 -10.97 -31.88
C SER A 446 -5.90 -12.09 -31.86
N GLY A 447 -7.17 -11.75 -31.70
CA GLY A 447 -8.29 -12.69 -31.62
C GLY A 447 -8.46 -13.32 -30.24
N SER A 448 -7.68 -12.86 -29.25
CA SER A 448 -7.85 -13.17 -27.83
C SER A 448 -8.87 -12.23 -27.17
N THR A 449 -9.55 -12.74 -26.16
CA THR A 449 -10.31 -11.92 -25.18
C THR A 449 -9.35 -11.20 -24.23
N ARG A 450 -9.82 -10.21 -23.45
CA ARG A 450 -9.08 -9.60 -22.32
C ARG A 450 -8.86 -10.59 -21.12
N GLY A 451 -8.66 -11.88 -21.40
CA GLY A 451 -8.56 -13.00 -20.45
C GLY A 451 -8.04 -14.30 -21.09
N ASN A 452 -8.45 -15.48 -20.60
CA ASN A 452 -7.98 -16.80 -21.08
C ASN A 452 -8.85 -17.43 -22.20
N GLY A 453 -9.63 -16.64 -22.95
CA GLY A 453 -10.49 -17.11 -24.03
C GLY A 453 -10.12 -16.56 -25.42
N MET A 454 -10.56 -17.23 -26.48
CA MET A 454 -10.40 -16.79 -27.88
C MET A 454 -11.76 -16.36 -28.46
N LEU A 455 -11.78 -15.21 -29.15
CA LEU A 455 -12.98 -14.67 -29.81
C LEU A 455 -13.19 -15.23 -31.21
N ALA A 456 -12.09 -15.49 -31.93
CA ALA A 456 -12.15 -15.75 -33.36
C ALA A 456 -11.23 -16.88 -33.86
N SER A 457 -10.43 -17.51 -32.99
CA SER A 457 -9.60 -18.64 -33.44
C SER A 457 -10.22 -20.00 -33.17
N ALA A 458 -10.50 -20.73 -34.25
CA ALA A 458 -10.91 -22.14 -34.19
C ALA A 458 -9.78 -23.05 -33.69
N ARG A 459 -8.52 -22.60 -33.78
CA ARG A 459 -7.32 -23.35 -33.42
C ARG A 459 -6.83 -23.07 -31.99
N GLY A 460 -7.44 -22.13 -31.28
CA GLY A 460 -7.03 -21.76 -29.91
C GLY A 460 -5.70 -21.00 -29.85
N VAL A 461 -5.21 -20.44 -30.96
CA VAL A 461 -3.92 -19.74 -31.05
C VAL A 461 -4.14 -18.29 -31.49
N ALA A 462 -3.42 -17.35 -30.88
CA ALA A 462 -3.46 -15.94 -31.26
C ALA A 462 -3.03 -15.74 -32.72
N VAL A 463 -3.77 -14.90 -33.46
CA VAL A 463 -3.52 -14.63 -34.88
C VAL A 463 -2.96 -13.22 -35.02
N LYS A 464 -1.75 -13.11 -35.59
CA LYS A 464 -1.15 -11.82 -35.91
C LYS A 464 -1.85 -11.18 -37.10
N ALA A 465 -2.64 -10.14 -36.85
CA ALA A 465 -3.24 -9.33 -37.91
C ALA A 465 -2.18 -8.60 -38.75
N LYS A 466 -2.44 -8.43 -40.04
CA LYS A 466 -1.67 -7.57 -40.94
C LYS A 466 -2.03 -6.11 -40.63
N PRO A 467 -1.05 -5.22 -40.41
CA PRO A 467 -1.33 -3.81 -40.20
C PRO A 467 -2.04 -3.22 -41.43
N ALA A 468 -3.22 -2.65 -41.23
CA ALA A 468 -3.85 -1.80 -42.23
C ALA A 468 -3.03 -0.50 -42.36
N GLN A 469 -2.87 0.00 -43.59
CA GLN A 469 -2.05 1.19 -43.85
C GLN A 469 -2.89 2.46 -43.64
N PRO A 470 -2.51 3.38 -42.73
CA PRO A 470 -3.15 4.68 -42.61
C PRO A 470 -3.03 5.52 -43.89
N THR A 471 -4.03 6.34 -44.16
CA THR A 471 -4.08 7.26 -45.29
C THR A 471 -4.47 8.68 -44.83
N GLY A 472 -4.28 9.68 -45.70
CA GLY A 472 -4.53 11.08 -45.35
C GLY A 472 -3.62 11.56 -44.22
N ASN A 473 -3.99 12.63 -43.51
CA ASN A 473 -3.19 13.17 -42.40
C ASN A 473 -3.51 12.47 -41.08
N MET A 474 -3.14 11.18 -40.96
CA MET A 474 -3.58 10.31 -39.87
C MET A 474 -2.43 9.73 -39.06
N VAL A 475 -2.63 9.61 -37.74
CA VAL A 475 -1.76 8.88 -36.82
C VAL A 475 -2.61 7.94 -35.98
N ILE A 476 -2.23 6.67 -35.89
CA ILE A 476 -2.88 5.69 -35.01
C ILE A 476 -1.93 5.29 -33.90
N ILE A 477 -2.42 5.25 -32.67
CA ILE A 477 -1.76 4.64 -31.52
C ILE A 477 -2.64 3.49 -31.03
N SER A 478 -2.12 2.26 -31.09
CA SER A 478 -2.85 1.05 -30.68
C SER A 478 -2.29 0.47 -29.38
N ALA A 479 -3.13 -0.12 -28.55
CA ALA A 479 -2.78 -0.60 -27.22
C ALA A 479 -1.84 -1.81 -27.18
N ALA A 480 -1.78 -2.61 -28.24
CA ALA A 480 -0.98 -3.82 -28.32
C ALA A 480 -0.48 -4.07 -29.75
N GLN A 481 0.66 -4.74 -29.89
CA GLN A 481 1.25 -5.11 -31.18
C GLN A 481 0.95 -6.57 -31.54
N GLY A 482 0.79 -6.84 -32.84
CA GLY A 482 0.78 -8.19 -33.37
C GLY A 482 -0.25 -9.13 -32.72
N ASP A 483 0.25 -10.16 -32.04
CA ASP A 483 -0.50 -11.20 -31.35
C ASP A 483 -0.63 -10.96 -29.82
N GLU A 484 -0.15 -9.81 -29.32
CA GLU A 484 -0.28 -9.44 -27.91
C GLU A 484 -1.73 -9.03 -27.54
N THR A 485 -2.02 -8.98 -26.24
CA THR A 485 -3.36 -8.67 -25.70
C THR A 485 -3.32 -7.31 -25.01
N ALA A 486 -4.37 -6.50 -25.20
CA ALA A 486 -4.61 -5.28 -24.44
C ALA A 486 -5.28 -5.64 -23.09
N TYR A 487 -4.55 -5.49 -21.99
CA TYR A 487 -4.99 -5.95 -20.67
C TYR A 487 -5.80 -4.90 -19.90
N PRO A 488 -6.74 -5.36 -19.05
CA PRO A 488 -7.32 -4.51 -18.02
C PRO A 488 -6.25 -4.16 -16.97
N TYR A 489 -6.37 -2.97 -16.38
CA TYR A 489 -5.64 -2.59 -15.17
C TYR A 489 -6.64 -2.47 -14.01
N THR A 490 -7.02 -3.63 -13.46
CA THR A 490 -8.12 -3.77 -12.49
C THR A 490 -7.96 -2.87 -11.28
N ALA A 491 -6.73 -2.73 -10.74
CA ALA A 491 -6.44 -1.85 -9.61
C ALA A 491 -6.76 -0.37 -9.89
N LYS A 492 -6.73 0.04 -11.15
CA LYS A 492 -7.00 1.41 -11.60
C LYS A 492 -8.34 1.56 -12.34
N LYS A 493 -9.16 0.51 -12.41
CA LYS A 493 -10.51 0.52 -13.03
C LYS A 493 -10.56 1.05 -14.49
N HIS A 494 -9.50 0.77 -15.25
CA HIS A 494 -9.35 1.14 -16.67
C HIS A 494 -8.69 0.04 -17.49
N GLY A 495 -8.77 0.14 -18.82
CA GLY A 495 -7.78 -0.49 -19.71
C GLY A 495 -6.37 0.04 -19.42
N MET A 496 -5.34 -0.82 -19.40
CA MET A 496 -3.99 -0.40 -19.02
C MET A 496 -3.45 0.70 -19.96
N PHE A 497 -3.73 0.59 -21.25
CA PHE A 497 -3.38 1.60 -22.23
C PHE A 497 -4.10 2.93 -21.95
N THR A 498 -5.42 2.88 -21.76
CA THR A 498 -6.22 4.08 -21.51
C THR A 498 -5.81 4.77 -20.21
N TYR A 499 -5.54 4.02 -19.14
CA TYR A 499 -5.06 4.58 -17.88
C TYR A 499 -3.81 5.45 -18.07
N PHE A 500 -2.77 4.91 -18.71
CA PHE A 500 -1.52 5.67 -18.90
C PHE A 500 -1.67 6.82 -19.91
N LEU A 501 -2.54 6.69 -20.90
CA LEU A 501 -2.91 7.79 -21.79
C LEU A 501 -3.52 8.95 -20.98
N LEU A 502 -4.55 8.67 -20.20
CA LEU A 502 -5.22 9.68 -19.36
C LEU A 502 -4.26 10.26 -18.31
N LYS A 503 -3.41 9.43 -17.70
CA LYS A 503 -2.40 9.87 -16.75
C LYS A 503 -1.43 10.88 -17.36
N LYS A 504 -0.92 10.63 -18.57
CA LYS A 504 -0.04 11.57 -19.26
C LYS A 504 -0.76 12.88 -19.61
N LEU A 505 -2.02 12.80 -20.06
CA LEU A 505 -2.82 13.99 -20.34
C LEU A 505 -3.07 14.81 -19.07
N LYS A 506 -3.29 14.13 -17.93
CA LYS A 506 -3.48 14.78 -16.63
C LYS A 506 -2.23 15.51 -16.17
N GLU A 507 -1.09 14.81 -16.16
CA GLU A 507 0.20 15.36 -15.74
C GLU A 507 0.61 16.59 -16.57
N THR A 508 0.35 16.54 -17.87
CA THR A 508 0.72 17.61 -18.80
C THR A 508 -0.37 18.66 -19.01
N LYS A 509 -1.54 18.50 -18.37
CA LYS A 509 -2.72 19.34 -18.61
C LYS A 509 -3.08 19.45 -20.11
N GLY A 510 -2.86 18.38 -20.86
CA GLY A 510 -3.10 18.29 -22.30
C GLY A 510 -2.05 18.94 -23.21
N GLU A 511 -0.96 19.48 -22.67
CA GLU A 511 0.05 20.23 -23.45
C GLU A 511 1.17 19.37 -24.06
N ALA A 512 1.08 18.04 -23.93
CA ALA A 512 2.09 17.10 -24.44
C ALA A 512 2.08 16.98 -25.97
N LEU A 513 3.26 16.73 -26.52
CA LEU A 513 3.44 16.27 -27.90
C LEU A 513 2.97 14.83 -28.05
N LEU A 514 2.54 14.44 -29.26
CA LEU A 514 2.05 13.09 -29.53
C LEU A 514 3.16 12.04 -29.37
N SER A 515 4.42 12.39 -29.65
CA SER A 515 5.58 11.54 -29.33
C SER A 515 5.74 11.32 -27.84
N GLU A 516 5.65 12.38 -27.03
CA GLU A 516 5.77 12.30 -25.56
C GLU A 516 4.63 11.47 -24.95
N ILE A 517 3.43 11.55 -25.52
CA ILE A 517 2.30 10.69 -25.14
C ILE A 517 2.62 9.24 -25.48
N TYR A 518 3.03 8.96 -26.72
CA TYR A 518 3.33 7.61 -27.16
C TYR A 518 4.48 6.98 -26.35
N ASP A 519 5.59 7.69 -26.17
CA ASP A 519 6.77 7.17 -25.47
C ASP A 519 6.44 6.81 -24.02
N TYR A 520 5.72 7.69 -23.32
CA TYR A 520 5.25 7.43 -21.96
C TYR A 520 4.33 6.22 -21.89
N VAL A 521 3.28 6.19 -22.73
CA VAL A 521 2.31 5.10 -22.75
C VAL A 521 3.00 3.77 -23.09
N ASN A 522 3.88 3.75 -24.10
CA ASN A 522 4.61 2.57 -24.51
C ASN A 522 5.52 2.05 -23.39
N GLN A 523 6.24 2.94 -22.70
CA GLN A 523 7.13 2.57 -21.60
C GLN A 523 6.37 2.01 -20.40
N GLU A 524 5.33 2.72 -19.95
CA GLU A 524 4.61 2.35 -18.73
C GLU A 524 3.71 1.13 -18.92
N VAL A 525 3.05 1.00 -20.07
CA VAL A 525 2.26 -0.21 -20.39
C VAL A 525 3.15 -1.45 -20.48
N LYS A 526 4.33 -1.36 -21.11
CA LYS A 526 5.29 -2.49 -21.16
C LYS A 526 5.74 -2.94 -19.78
N ARG A 527 6.10 -1.98 -18.93
CA ARG A 527 6.54 -2.28 -17.56
C ARG A 527 5.40 -2.87 -16.73
N LYS A 528 4.24 -2.22 -16.76
CA LYS A 528 3.12 -2.56 -15.88
C LYS A 528 2.43 -3.86 -16.29
N SER A 529 2.34 -4.16 -17.59
CA SER A 529 1.78 -5.44 -18.07
C SER A 529 2.58 -6.66 -17.61
N ILE A 530 3.91 -6.57 -17.58
CA ILE A 530 4.76 -7.64 -17.04
C ILE A 530 4.55 -7.81 -15.53
N VAL A 531 4.47 -6.71 -14.78
CA VAL A 531 4.30 -6.74 -13.32
C VAL A 531 2.93 -7.26 -12.91
N GLU A 532 1.85 -6.79 -13.54
CA GLU A 532 0.47 -7.10 -13.12
C GLU A 532 -0.06 -8.38 -13.77
N ASN A 533 0.31 -8.66 -15.02
CA ASN A 533 -0.26 -9.75 -15.81
C ASN A 533 0.74 -10.85 -16.16
N GLY A 534 2.04 -10.66 -15.87
CA GLY A 534 3.09 -11.61 -16.26
C GLY A 534 3.24 -11.79 -17.76
N LYS A 535 2.66 -10.89 -18.57
CA LYS A 535 2.59 -10.98 -20.04
C LYS A 535 2.85 -9.63 -20.66
N THR A 536 3.47 -9.62 -21.83
CA THR A 536 3.80 -8.38 -22.55
C THR A 536 2.56 -7.74 -23.15
N GLN A 537 2.47 -6.42 -22.99
CA GLN A 537 1.66 -5.54 -23.82
C GLN A 537 2.51 -4.37 -24.30
N THR A 538 2.62 -4.22 -25.61
CA THR A 538 3.44 -3.23 -26.30
C THR A 538 2.55 -2.36 -27.18
N PRO A 539 2.28 -1.12 -26.77
CA PRO A 539 1.63 -0.14 -27.64
C PRO A 539 2.42 0.11 -28.91
N THR A 540 1.72 0.46 -29.99
CA THR A 540 2.32 0.79 -31.29
C THR A 540 1.83 2.13 -31.79
N VAL A 541 2.66 2.81 -32.58
CA VAL A 541 2.28 3.99 -33.35
C VAL A 541 2.40 3.69 -34.84
N SER A 542 1.46 4.20 -35.63
CA SER A 542 1.40 4.03 -37.08
C SER A 542 0.95 5.35 -37.72
N PRO A 543 1.88 6.23 -38.08
CA PRO A 543 1.58 7.42 -38.87
C PRO A 543 1.36 7.06 -40.34
N SER A 544 0.54 7.83 -41.04
CA SER A 544 0.43 7.75 -42.49
C SER A 544 1.72 8.23 -43.17
N PRO A 545 1.98 7.82 -44.43
CA PRO A 545 3.14 8.29 -45.18
C PRO A 545 3.22 9.82 -45.29
N SER A 546 2.09 10.54 -45.31
CA SER A 546 2.09 12.00 -45.46
C SER A 546 2.49 12.75 -44.19
N VAL A 547 2.48 12.09 -43.02
CA VAL A 547 2.78 12.72 -41.72
C VAL A 547 3.89 12.02 -40.95
N ALA A 548 4.58 11.06 -41.58
CA ALA A 548 5.64 10.25 -40.97
C ALA A 548 6.73 11.08 -40.27
N ASP A 549 7.10 12.23 -40.84
CA ASP A 549 8.16 13.10 -40.30
C ASP A 549 7.65 14.25 -39.44
N THR A 550 6.33 14.38 -39.23
CA THR A 550 5.73 15.53 -38.56
C THR A 550 4.84 15.20 -37.37
N TRP A 551 4.32 13.97 -37.31
CA TRP A 551 3.35 13.57 -36.28
C TRP A 551 3.87 13.73 -34.85
N GLU A 552 5.17 13.54 -34.63
CA GLU A 552 5.80 13.64 -33.31
C GLU A 552 5.57 15.01 -32.69
N LYS A 553 5.47 16.07 -33.50
CA LYS A 553 5.29 17.45 -33.05
C LYS A 553 3.82 17.84 -32.88
N TRP A 554 2.88 16.94 -33.16
CA TRP A 554 1.45 17.23 -33.03
C TRP A 554 1.07 17.34 -31.55
N LYS A 555 0.17 18.25 -31.25
CA LYS A 555 -0.54 18.33 -29.97
C LYS A 555 -1.99 17.95 -30.17
N LEU A 556 -2.62 17.41 -29.13
CA LEU A 556 -4.05 17.12 -29.13
C LEU A 556 -4.92 18.36 -28.88
N LYS A 557 -4.35 19.36 -28.19
CA LYS A 557 -5.00 20.62 -27.84
C LYS A 557 -4.97 21.62 -28.98
#